data_AF-A0A0N4X1P2-F1
#
_entry.id   AF-A0A0N4X1P2-F1
#
_cell.length_a   1.000
_cell.length_b   1.000
_cell.length_c   1.000
_cell.angle_alpha   90.00
_cell.angle_beta   90.00
_cell.angle_gamma   90.00
#
_symmetry.space_group_name_H-M   'P 1'
#
loop_
_entity.id
_entity.type
_entity.pdbx_description
1 polymer ?
#
loop_
_entity_poly.entity_id
_entity_poly.type
_entity_poly.pdbx_seq_one_letter_code
_entity_poly.pdbx_strand_id
1 'polypeptide(L)'
;LLLHPRRRDYLKEIVNGDESWMLHVNHKQRCQYVPHDEIPSRQPKSELHQWGLLCWWDSKGMLYFECPAEDTTVTAESSQLQSLVDVIWRRRPHRNNVCLLHDIARPHVAKLSR
;
A
#
# COMPACT_ATOMS: atom_id res chain seq x y z
N LEU A 1 20.15 19.43 -0.49
CA LEU A 1 20.22 18.46 -1.61
C LEU A 1 21.37 18.83 -2.56
N LEU A 2 22.51 19.19 -1.98
CA LEU A 2 23.70 19.70 -2.65
C LEU A 2 24.73 18.57 -2.78
N LEU A 3 25.42 18.56 -3.92
CA LEU A 3 26.42 17.61 -4.37
C LEU A 3 27.53 17.39 -3.32
N HIS A 4 27.57 16.22 -2.69
CA HIS A 4 28.70 15.77 -1.88
C HIS A 4 29.25 14.43 -2.42
N PRO A 5 30.45 14.41 -3.02
CA PRO A 5 31.03 13.23 -3.70
C PRO A 5 31.32 12.00 -2.83
N ARG A 6 31.12 12.10 -1.50
CA ARG A 6 31.46 11.04 -0.52
C ARG A 6 30.26 10.44 0.20
N ARG A 7 29.02 10.81 -0.16
CA ARG A 7 27.84 10.17 0.45
C ARG A 7 27.57 8.86 -0.29
N ARG A 8 27.57 7.74 0.44
CA ARG A 8 26.95 6.50 -0.05
C ARG A 8 25.55 6.83 -0.55
N ASP A 9 25.16 6.24 -1.67
CA ASP A 9 23.81 6.36 -2.25
C ASP A 9 22.79 5.60 -1.38
N TYR A 10 22.60 6.06 -0.14
CA TYR A 10 21.71 5.45 0.86
C TYR A 10 20.27 5.35 0.35
N LEU A 11 19.88 6.19 -0.60
CA LEU A 11 18.57 6.15 -1.26
C LEU A 11 18.30 4.80 -1.93
N LYS A 12 19.33 4.09 -2.40
CA LYS A 12 19.21 2.74 -2.98
C LYS A 12 18.98 1.66 -1.91
N GLU A 13 19.25 1.98 -0.65
CA GLU A 13 19.09 1.08 0.50
C GLU A 13 17.73 1.26 1.19
N ILE A 14 16.98 2.34 0.86
CA ILE A 14 15.64 2.58 1.42
C ILE A 14 14.60 1.62 0.82
N VAL A 15 13.76 1.10 1.70
CA VAL A 15 12.49 0.43 1.38
C VAL A 15 11.40 1.23 2.08
N ASN A 16 10.49 1.79 1.30
CA ASN A 16 9.33 2.52 1.81
C ASN A 16 8.18 1.56 2.06
N GLY A 17 7.41 1.83 3.10
CA GLY A 17 6.13 1.18 3.39
C GLY A 17 5.07 2.22 3.67
N ASP A 18 3.85 2.00 3.18
CA ASP A 18 2.69 2.83 3.49
C ASP A 18 1.38 2.04 3.41
N GLU A 19 0.37 2.55 4.11
CA GLU A 19 -1.00 2.07 4.13
C GLU A 19 -1.89 3.00 3.31
N SER A 20 -2.45 2.49 2.21
CA SER A 20 -3.41 3.22 1.40
C SER A 20 -4.80 2.59 1.48
N TRP A 21 -5.84 3.42 1.54
CA TRP A 21 -7.22 2.97 1.50
C TRP A 21 -7.74 2.98 0.06
N MET A 22 -8.27 1.86 -0.40
CA MET A 22 -8.96 1.76 -1.68
C MET A 22 -10.46 1.53 -1.48
N LEU A 23 -11.24 2.20 -2.34
CA LEU A 23 -12.69 2.10 -2.35
C LEU A 23 -13.07 1.08 -3.44
N HIS A 24 -13.66 -0.04 -3.04
CA HIS A 24 -14.30 -0.95 -3.96
C HIS A 24 -15.78 -0.55 -4.12
N VAL A 25 -16.09 0.04 -5.27
CA VAL A 25 -17.46 0.35 -5.67
C VAL A 25 -17.92 -0.76 -6.60
N ASN A 26 -18.65 -1.74 -6.05
CA ASN A 26 -19.13 -2.90 -6.82
C ASN A 26 -20.39 -2.57 -7.65
N HIS A 27 -20.48 -1.34 -8.16
CA HIS A 27 -21.61 -0.85 -8.93
C HIS A 27 -21.13 -0.03 -10.11
N LYS A 28 -21.45 -0.52 -11.32
CA LYS A 28 -21.25 0.24 -12.55
C LYS A 28 -22.46 1.15 -12.74
N GLN A 29 -22.31 2.44 -12.45
CA GLN A 29 -23.28 3.42 -12.91
C GLN A 29 -23.33 3.35 -14.43
N ARG A 30 -24.49 3.01 -14.98
CA ARG A 30 -24.68 2.98 -16.43
C ARG A 30 -25.14 4.36 -16.88
N CYS A 31 -24.46 4.94 -17.85
CA CYS A 31 -24.98 6.09 -18.57
C CYS A 31 -26.32 5.69 -19.20
N GLN A 32 -27.39 6.36 -18.80
CA GLN A 32 -28.70 6.18 -19.40
C GLN A 32 -28.89 7.28 -20.44
N TYR A 33 -29.14 6.89 -21.69
CA TYR A 33 -29.61 7.81 -22.72
C TYR A 33 -31.13 7.80 -22.66
N VAL A 34 -31.70 8.94 -22.30
CA VAL A 34 -33.14 9.07 -22.05
C VAL A 34 -33.65 10.27 -22.86
N PRO A 35 -34.85 10.18 -23.49
CA PRO A 35 -35.47 11.30 -24.19
C PRO A 35 -35.61 12.55 -23.31
N HIS A 36 -35.72 13.72 -23.93
CA HIS A 36 -35.72 15.01 -23.22
C HIS A 36 -36.77 15.11 -22.10
N ASP A 37 -37.94 14.50 -22.32
CA ASP A 37 -39.09 14.59 -21.42
C ASP A 37 -39.21 13.43 -20.42
N GLU A 38 -38.24 12.51 -20.42
CA GLU A 38 -38.26 11.32 -19.57
C GLU A 38 -37.21 11.42 -18.45
N ILE A 39 -37.59 10.94 -17.25
CA ILE A 39 -36.72 10.96 -16.08
C ILE A 39 -35.88 9.67 -16.08
N PRO A 40 -34.54 9.75 -16.03
CA PRO A 40 -33.68 8.57 -15.90
C PRO A 40 -34.00 7.80 -14.62
N SER A 41 -33.88 6.48 -14.69
CA SER A 41 -34.12 5.63 -13.52
C SER A 41 -33.02 5.86 -12.46
N ARG A 42 -33.43 6.12 -11.22
CA ARG A 42 -32.51 6.30 -10.10
C ARG A 42 -31.85 4.96 -9.76
N GLN A 43 -30.52 4.92 -9.83
CA GLN A 43 -29.77 3.78 -9.33
C GLN A 43 -29.47 3.99 -7.83
N PRO A 44 -29.68 2.96 -6.98
CA PRO A 44 -29.35 3.06 -5.57
C PRO A 44 -27.86 3.34 -5.38
N LYS A 45 -27.52 4.17 -4.38
CA LYS A 45 -26.13 4.39 -4.00
C LYS A 45 -25.59 3.07 -3.47
N SER A 46 -24.53 2.56 -4.08
CA SER A 46 -23.92 1.31 -3.67
C SER A 46 -23.29 1.42 -2.30
N GLU A 47 -23.31 0.30 -1.57
CA GLU A 47 -22.49 0.11 -0.39
C GLU A 47 -21.02 0.26 -0.79
N LEU A 48 -20.29 1.08 -0.03
CA LEU A 48 -18.88 1.36 -0.26
C LEU A 48 -18.09 0.34 0.55
N HIS A 49 -17.47 -0.61 -0.13
CA HIS A 49 -16.56 -1.54 0.52
C HIS A 49 -15.17 -0.91 0.55
N GLN A 50 -14.66 -0.64 1.75
CA GLN A 50 -13.29 -0.14 1.93
C GLN A 50 -12.35 -1.31 2.17
N TRP A 51 -11.23 -1.31 1.47
CA TRP A 51 -10.13 -2.24 1.71
C TRP A 51 -8.84 -1.47 1.90
N GLY A 52 -8.01 -1.94 2.82
CA GLY A 52 -6.66 -1.44 3.00
C GLY A 52 -5.73 -2.04 1.94
N LEU A 53 -4.68 -1.31 1.58
CA LEU A 53 -3.55 -1.79 0.83
C LEU A 53 -2.30 -1.40 1.60
N LEU A 54 -1.55 -2.40 2.05
CA LEU A 54 -0.18 -2.19 2.49
C LEU A 54 0.72 -2.41 1.30
N CYS A 55 1.59 -1.46 1.00
CA CYS A 55 2.57 -1.61 -0.06
C CYS A 55 3.97 -1.31 0.44
N TRP A 56 4.93 -2.06 -0.11
CA TRP A 56 6.35 -1.93 0.16
C TRP A 56 7.11 -1.83 -1.16
N TRP A 57 7.97 -0.83 -1.31
CA TRP A 57 8.69 -0.58 -2.55
C TRP A 57 10.06 0.04 -2.32
N ASP A 58 10.95 -0.12 -3.29
CA ASP A 58 12.25 0.56 -3.32
C ASP A 58 12.41 1.39 -4.59
N SER A 59 13.58 2.00 -4.78
CA SER A 59 13.88 2.79 -5.98
C SER A 59 13.83 2.00 -7.29
N LYS A 60 13.74 0.67 -7.24
CA LYS A 60 13.62 -0.22 -8.41
C LYS A 60 12.18 -0.71 -8.62
N GLY A 61 11.24 -0.34 -7.75
CA GLY A 61 9.81 -0.60 -7.89
C GLY A 61 9.20 -1.42 -6.74
N MET A 62 8.00 -1.96 -7.01
CA MET A 62 7.19 -2.68 -6.03
C MET A 62 7.88 -3.97 -5.56
N LEU A 63 7.96 -4.16 -4.23
CA LEU A 63 8.47 -5.38 -3.62
C LEU A 63 7.32 -6.29 -3.21
N TYR A 64 6.47 -5.80 -2.31
CA TYR A 64 5.41 -6.58 -1.70
C TYR A 64 4.18 -5.70 -1.49
N PHE A 65 2.99 -6.28 -1.59
CA PHE A 65 1.77 -5.62 -1.17
C PHE A 65 0.79 -6.67 -0.64
N GLU A 66 -0.08 -6.24 0.25
CA GLU A 66 -1.13 -7.06 0.82
C GLU A 66 -2.42 -6.25 0.94
N CYS A 67 -3.54 -6.92 0.66
CA CYS A 67 -4.87 -6.38 0.86
C CYS A 67 -5.48 -7.12 2.06
N PRO A 68 -5.57 -6.49 3.24
CA PRO A 68 -6.30 -7.06 4.37
C PRO A 68 -7.77 -7.26 3.99
N ALA A 69 -8.37 -8.33 4.49
CA ALA A 69 -9.80 -8.55 4.33
C ALA A 69 -10.61 -7.40 4.97
N GLU A 70 -11.82 -7.18 4.46
CA GLU A 70 -12.76 -6.18 4.98
C GLU A 70 -12.85 -6.26 6.51
N ASP A 71 -12.85 -5.09 7.16
CA ASP A 71 -12.90 -4.90 8.62
C ASP A 71 -11.70 -5.44 9.43
N THR A 72 -10.64 -5.94 8.80
CA THR A 72 -9.44 -6.35 9.51
C THR A 72 -8.52 -5.14 9.70
N THR A 73 -8.47 -4.62 10.93
CA THR A 73 -7.46 -3.61 11.30
C THR A 73 -6.08 -4.26 11.16
N VAL A 74 -5.14 -3.56 10.52
CA VAL A 74 -3.75 -4.00 10.32
C VAL A 74 -3.10 -4.13 11.70
N THR A 75 -3.25 -5.32 12.30
CA THR A 75 -2.82 -5.59 13.68
C THR A 75 -1.55 -6.45 13.69
N ALA A 76 -1.11 -6.95 12.52
CA ALA A 76 -0.09 -7.97 12.39
C ALA A 76 1.03 -7.58 11.40
N GLU A 77 1.57 -6.37 11.55
CA GLU A 77 2.72 -5.92 10.77
C GLU A 77 3.94 -6.85 10.86
N SER A 78 4.12 -7.53 12.00
CA SER A 78 5.23 -8.46 12.22
C SER A 78 5.25 -9.62 11.22
N SER A 79 4.10 -10.23 10.90
CA SER A 79 4.01 -11.27 9.87
C SER A 79 4.28 -10.74 8.46
N GLN A 80 3.92 -9.48 8.20
CA GLN A 80 4.11 -8.84 6.90
C GLN A 80 5.57 -8.48 6.66
N LEU A 81 6.25 -7.96 7.69
CA LEU A 81 7.68 -7.69 7.64
C LEU A 81 8.48 -8.96 7.37
N GLN A 82 8.07 -10.11 7.92
CA GLN A 82 8.72 -11.39 7.63
C GLN A 82 8.59 -11.77 6.14
N SER A 83 7.40 -11.59 5.56
CA SER A 83 7.15 -11.81 4.13
C SER A 83 7.93 -10.82 3.25
N LEU A 84 8.02 -9.56 3.67
CA LEU A 84 8.81 -8.53 3.00
C LEU A 84 10.30 -8.89 2.98
N VAL A 85 10.85 -9.38 4.10
CA VAL A 85 12.24 -9.83 4.19
C VAL A 85 12.50 -10.89 3.14
N ASP A 86 11.69 -11.95 3.09
CA ASP A 86 11.83 -13.03 2.10
C ASP A 86 11.78 -12.52 0.65
N VAL A 87 10.90 -11.57 0.37
CA VAL A 87 10.77 -10.94 -0.95
C VAL A 87 12.01 -10.13 -1.30
N ILE A 88 12.57 -9.36 -0.36
CA ILE A 88 13.79 -8.58 -0.56
C ILE A 88 14.96 -9.52 -0.88
N TRP A 89 15.12 -10.59 -0.10
CA TRP A 89 16.17 -11.60 -0.33
C TRP A 89 16.10 -12.21 -1.73
N ARG A 90 14.89 -12.51 -2.21
CA ARG A 90 14.67 -13.10 -3.55
C ARG A 90 14.83 -12.10 -4.68
N ARG A 91 14.27 -10.89 -4.56
CA ARG A 91 14.17 -9.90 -5.66
C ARG A 91 15.36 -8.93 -5.73
N ARG A 92 16.15 -8.82 -4.66
CA ARG A 92 17.29 -7.90 -4.55
C ARG A 92 18.54 -8.64 -4.03
N PRO A 93 19.03 -9.65 -4.75
CA PRO A 93 20.28 -10.31 -4.39
C PRO A 93 21.42 -9.27 -4.35
N HIS A 94 22.36 -9.44 -3.41
CA HIS A 94 23.50 -8.53 -3.14
C HIS A 94 23.17 -7.23 -2.38
N ARG A 95 21.98 -7.12 -1.78
CA ARG A 95 21.67 -5.99 -0.89
C ARG A 95 22.22 -6.28 0.50
N ASN A 96 23.28 -5.56 0.89
CA ASN A 96 23.94 -5.76 2.19
C ASN A 96 23.17 -5.12 3.35
N ASN A 97 22.44 -4.03 3.07
CA ASN A 97 21.71 -3.24 4.06
C ASN A 97 20.31 -2.87 3.53
N VAL A 98 19.34 -2.86 4.44
CA VAL A 98 17.97 -2.36 4.19
C VAL A 98 17.65 -1.32 5.25
N CYS A 99 17.23 -0.14 4.81
CA CYS A 99 16.70 0.90 5.68
C CYS A 99 15.18 0.96 5.44
N LEU A 100 14.39 0.56 6.44
CA LEU A 100 12.93 0.68 6.38
C LEU A 100 12.54 2.13 6.68
N LEU A 101 11.71 2.70 5.81
CA LEU A 101 11.09 4.00 5.99
C LEU A 101 9.57 3.80 5.95
N HIS A 102 8.92 3.93 7.11
CA HIS A 102 7.47 3.89 7.26
C HIS A 102 7.05 5.01 8.23
N ASP A 103 5.75 5.28 8.33
CA ASP A 103 5.22 6.31 9.22
C ASP A 103 5.19 5.85 10.70
N ILE A 104 4.96 6.80 11.61
CA ILE A 104 4.96 6.55 13.06
C ILE A 104 3.52 6.32 13.55
N ALA A 105 2.67 5.66 12.75
CA ALA A 105 1.38 5.23 13.24
C ALA A 105 1.53 4.22 14.40
N ARG A 106 0.51 4.17 15.25
CA ARG A 106 0.52 3.40 16.50
C ARG A 106 0.86 1.90 16.36
N PRO A 107 0.44 1.15 15.32
CA PRO A 107 0.85 -0.25 15.17
C PRO A 107 2.37 -0.41 14.99
N HIS A 108 3.02 0.50 14.26
CA HIS A 108 4.45 0.39 13.95
C HIS A 108 5.38 0.51 15.17
N VAL A 109 4.93 1.21 16.22
CA VAL A 109 5.73 1.49 17.43
C VAL A 109 5.37 0.54 18.58
N ALA A 110 4.40 -0.35 18.40
CA ALA A 110 4.03 -1.34 19.41
C ALA A 110 5.19 -2.36 19.59
N LYS A 111 5.48 -2.75 20.84
CA LYS A 111 6.62 -3.63 21.21
C LYS A 111 6.69 -5.01 20.50
N LEU A 112 5.67 -5.36 19.73
CA LEU A 112 5.54 -6.63 19.00
C LEU A 112 6.24 -6.64 17.63
N SER A 113 6.76 -5.51 17.14
CA SER A 113 7.41 -5.38 15.83
C SER A 113 8.92 -5.74 15.79
N ARG A 114 9.45 -6.43 16.81
CA ARG A 114 10.88 -6.78 16.93
C ARG A 114 11.16 -8.26 16.74
#